data_AF-A0A957XZZ1-F1
#
_entry.id   AF-A0A957XZZ1-F1
#
_cell.length_a   1.000
_cell.length_b   1.000
_cell.length_c   1.000
_cell.angle_alpha   90.00
_cell.angle_beta   90.00
_cell.angle_gamma   90.00
#
_symmetry.space_group_name_H-M   'P 1'
#
loop_
_entity.id
_entity.type
_entity.pdbx_description
1 polymer ?
#
loop_
_entity_poly.entity_id
_entity_poly.type
_entity_poly.pdbx_seq_one_letter_code
_entity_poly.pdbx_strand_id
1 'polypeptide(L)'
;MSRFSLPRRRRQPTTWSLVTLVVIVLLLIAAPMSALAQEGDSPAVAPPYIVTLQPGESTEIPVYGFCLNYSLPFPNQLLDPTDLANEPLRNAAIYSLETGYVDTNTWDVQKAIWYLSDETRLEDQDYTIADEIIEHANSGVTPVDVVEGVPHMIDLINEGVLEAQVNDFVNIAEDLGSFFGGGTLVITNVSEEAQQFVVSYGTVGQDDSEGVNQNMLIFPSEPAPEQPTTMQETVTTEVPTTGALLPPAGFAVLALIGVAVVLAGLAATRTRRRPTNAV
;
A
#
# COMPACT_ATOMS: atom_id res chain seq x y z
N MET A 1 65.34 68.52 1.00
CA MET A 1 66.34 67.43 1.05
C MET A 1 65.81 66.21 0.31
N SER A 2 66.62 65.73 -0.62
CA SER A 2 66.68 64.42 -1.30
C SER A 2 65.40 63.66 -1.67
N ARG A 3 65.02 63.77 -2.96
CA ARG A 3 64.20 62.76 -3.66
C ARG A 3 65.12 61.63 -4.12
N PHE A 4 65.01 60.45 -3.52
CA PHE A 4 65.66 59.23 -4.01
C PHE A 4 64.83 58.66 -5.17
N SER A 5 65.44 58.61 -6.35
CA SER A 5 64.87 57.96 -7.53
C SER A 5 65.42 56.53 -7.62
N LEU A 6 64.55 55.52 -7.55
CA LEU A 6 64.91 54.12 -7.74
C LEU A 6 64.77 53.70 -9.21
N PRO A 7 65.61 52.76 -9.68
CA PRO A 7 65.71 52.39 -11.09
C PRO A 7 64.58 51.45 -11.52
N ARG A 8 63.97 51.74 -12.68
CA ARG A 8 62.99 50.88 -13.35
C ARG A 8 63.67 49.61 -13.89
N ARG A 9 63.43 48.47 -13.23
CA ARG A 9 63.68 47.14 -13.80
C ARG A 9 62.66 46.85 -14.91
N ARG A 10 63.12 46.77 -16.16
CA ARG A 10 62.35 46.19 -17.27
C ARG A 10 62.30 44.67 -17.08
N ARG A 11 61.12 44.13 -16.77
CA ARG A 11 60.85 42.69 -16.78
C ARG A 11 60.51 42.29 -18.22
N GLN A 12 61.25 41.33 -18.78
CA GLN A 12 60.90 40.71 -20.05
C GLN A 12 59.67 39.81 -19.87
N PRO A 13 58.72 39.79 -20.81
CA PRO A 13 57.59 38.89 -20.77
C PRO A 13 58.05 37.46 -21.08
N THR A 14 58.03 36.60 -20.07
CA THR A 14 58.21 35.16 -20.20
C THR A 14 56.99 34.56 -20.89
N THR A 15 57.11 34.30 -22.20
CA THR A 15 56.12 33.64 -23.06
C THR A 15 55.83 32.18 -22.69
N TRP A 16 56.48 31.65 -21.66
CA TRP A 16 56.33 30.26 -21.21
C TRP A 16 55.12 30.03 -20.28
N SER A 17 54.44 31.08 -19.78
CA SER A 17 53.28 30.93 -18.89
C SER A 17 51.94 30.69 -19.58
N LEU A 18 51.79 31.02 -20.86
CA LEU A 18 50.51 30.88 -21.56
C LEU A 18 50.26 29.44 -22.05
N VAL A 19 51.31 28.71 -22.43
CA VAL A 19 51.17 27.35 -22.96
C VAL A 19 50.80 26.35 -21.85
N THR A 20 51.34 26.50 -20.65
CA THR A 20 51.03 25.63 -19.51
C THR A 20 49.60 25.80 -19.01
N LEU A 21 49.05 27.02 -19.08
CA LEU A 21 47.69 27.30 -18.62
C LEU A 21 46.65 26.73 -19.60
N VAL A 22 46.91 26.76 -20.90
CA VAL A 22 46.03 26.16 -21.92
C VAL A 22 45.99 24.63 -21.82
N VAL A 23 47.12 23.97 -21.53
CA VAL A 23 47.17 22.51 -21.37
C VAL A 23 46.41 22.04 -20.12
N ILE A 24 46.47 22.79 -19.01
CA ILE A 24 45.71 22.48 -17.78
C ILE A 24 44.20 22.68 -18.00
N VAL A 25 43.79 23.73 -18.72
CA VAL A 25 42.37 23.95 -19.05
C VAL A 25 41.84 22.87 -19.99
N LEU A 26 42.64 22.39 -20.96
CA LEU A 26 42.21 21.30 -21.84
C LEU A 26 42.09 19.95 -21.12
N LEU A 27 42.94 19.68 -20.12
CA LEU A 27 42.90 18.43 -19.33
C LEU A 27 41.69 18.37 -18.38
N LEU A 28 41.14 19.51 -17.96
CA LEU A 28 39.93 19.58 -17.14
C LEU A 28 38.63 19.34 -17.92
N ILE A 29 38.65 19.46 -19.26
CA ILE A 29 37.47 19.22 -20.12
C ILE A 29 37.33 17.72 -20.48
N ALA A 30 38.37 16.93 -20.27
CA ALA A 30 38.41 15.51 -20.65
C ALA A 30 38.18 14.53 -19.49
N ALA A 31 37.66 15.00 -18.35
CA ALA A 31 37.14 14.08 -17.35
C ALA A 31 35.84 13.47 -17.91
N PRO A 32 35.75 12.13 -18.09
CA PRO A 32 34.46 11.52 -18.34
C PRO A 32 33.59 11.89 -17.15
N MET A 33 32.56 12.70 -17.40
CA MET A 33 31.40 12.69 -16.52
C MET A 33 30.85 11.28 -16.64
N SER A 34 31.40 10.37 -15.84
CA SER A 34 30.64 9.23 -15.37
C SER A 34 29.45 9.86 -14.68
N ALA A 35 28.40 10.10 -15.47
CA ALA A 35 27.07 10.20 -14.94
C ALA A 35 26.95 8.94 -14.10
N LEU A 36 27.09 9.11 -12.78
CA LEU A 36 26.51 8.21 -11.84
C LEU A 36 25.04 8.25 -12.26
N ALA A 37 24.64 7.29 -13.09
CA ALA A 37 23.31 6.76 -12.99
C ALA A 37 23.25 6.36 -11.51
N GLN A 38 22.77 7.27 -10.67
CA GLN A 38 21.93 6.84 -9.57
C GLN A 38 20.91 5.99 -10.30
N GLU A 39 21.11 4.67 -10.23
CA GLU A 39 19.99 3.75 -10.20
C GLU A 39 19.08 4.42 -9.17
N GLY A 40 18.10 5.17 -9.68
CA GLY A 40 17.12 5.77 -8.82
C GLY A 40 16.54 4.58 -8.13
N ASP A 41 16.78 4.47 -6.83
CA ASP A 41 16.00 3.60 -5.97
C ASP A 41 14.56 3.97 -6.28
N SER A 42 13.95 3.20 -7.19
CA SER A 42 12.54 3.34 -7.47
C SER A 42 11.91 3.12 -6.10
N PRO A 43 11.13 4.09 -5.60
CA PRO A 43 10.59 4.01 -4.25
C PRO A 43 9.99 2.61 -4.10
N ALA A 44 10.47 1.90 -3.08
CA ALA A 44 10.09 0.51 -2.89
C ALA A 44 8.57 0.49 -2.70
N VAL A 45 7.88 -0.07 -3.70
CA VAL A 45 6.42 -0.24 -3.65
C VAL A 45 6.09 -1.03 -2.40
N ALA A 46 5.20 -0.51 -1.57
CA ALA A 46 4.81 -1.15 -0.33
C ALA A 46 4.17 -2.51 -0.69
N PRO A 47 4.71 -3.64 -0.22
CA PRO A 47 4.12 -4.93 -0.53
C PRO A 47 2.75 -5.05 0.18
N PRO A 48 1.82 -5.86 -0.34
CA PRO A 48 0.55 -6.13 0.34
C PRO A 48 0.79 -6.72 1.74
N TYR A 49 0.00 -6.26 2.71
CA TYR A 49 0.05 -6.77 4.08
C TYR A 49 -0.80 -8.04 4.22
N ILE A 50 -0.20 -9.21 3.93
CA ILE A 50 -0.88 -10.50 3.99
C ILE A 50 -0.62 -11.16 5.35
N VAL A 51 -1.70 -11.64 5.98
CA VAL A 51 -1.66 -12.34 7.27
C VAL A 51 -2.23 -13.75 7.08
N THR A 52 -1.71 -14.71 7.85
CA THR A 52 -2.32 -16.04 7.98
C THR A 52 -2.46 -16.36 9.47
N LEU A 53 -3.68 -16.65 9.91
CA LEU A 53 -4.00 -16.99 11.30
C LEU A 53 -4.56 -18.41 11.39
N GLN A 54 -4.03 -19.23 12.29
CA GLN A 54 -4.62 -20.50 12.67
C GLN A 54 -5.94 -20.28 13.46
N PRO A 55 -6.78 -21.32 13.62
CA PRO A 55 -7.99 -21.22 14.44
C PRO A 55 -7.69 -20.72 15.87
N GLY A 56 -8.37 -19.67 16.29
CA GLY A 56 -8.20 -19.04 17.60
C GLY A 56 -6.92 -18.20 17.77
N GLU A 57 -6.11 -18.05 16.72
CA GLU A 57 -4.91 -17.20 16.74
C GLU A 57 -5.28 -15.72 16.59
N SER A 58 -4.48 -14.86 17.21
CA SER A 58 -4.57 -13.41 17.07
C SER A 58 -3.25 -12.82 16.60
N THR A 59 -3.32 -11.68 15.91
CA THR A 59 -2.17 -10.84 15.58
C THR A 59 -2.44 -9.38 15.95
N GLU A 60 -1.37 -8.62 16.17
CA GLU A 60 -1.39 -7.20 16.49
C GLU A 60 -0.59 -6.46 15.42
N ILE A 61 -1.18 -5.42 14.84
CA ILE A 61 -0.61 -4.65 13.74
C ILE A 61 -0.63 -3.18 14.14
N PRO A 62 0.53 -2.50 14.20
CA PRO A 62 0.52 -1.06 14.40
C PRO A 62 -0.10 -0.38 13.17
N VAL A 63 -1.02 0.54 13.43
CA VAL A 63 -1.76 1.24 12.38
C VAL A 63 -1.70 2.73 12.56
N TYR A 64 -1.74 3.43 11.44
CA TYR A 64 -2.05 4.85 11.38
C TYR A 64 -3.47 5.05 10.88
N GLY A 65 -4.00 6.25 11.13
CA GLY A 65 -5.31 6.64 10.65
C GLY A 65 -5.42 8.12 10.32
N PHE A 66 -5.99 8.43 9.17
CA PHE A 66 -6.37 9.79 8.81
C PHE A 66 -7.88 9.98 8.90
N CYS A 67 -8.28 11.16 9.32
CA CYS A 67 -9.66 11.58 9.45
C CYS A 67 -10.37 11.65 8.09
N LEU A 68 -11.54 11.02 7.95
CA LEU A 68 -12.30 10.99 6.69
C LEU A 68 -13.32 12.13 6.55
N ASN A 69 -13.75 12.75 7.66
CA ASN A 69 -14.90 13.66 7.67
C ASN A 69 -14.51 15.03 8.24
N TYR A 70 -14.25 16.00 7.38
CA TYR A 70 -13.84 17.32 7.86
C TYR A 70 -14.84 17.90 8.88
N SER A 71 -14.31 18.54 9.93
CA SER A 71 -15.06 19.21 11.02
C SER A 71 -15.75 18.35 12.08
N LEU A 72 -15.75 17.01 12.04
CA LEU A 72 -16.20 16.24 13.21
C LEU A 72 -15.06 16.12 14.25
N PRO A 73 -15.33 15.79 15.51
CA PRO A 73 -14.29 15.50 16.49
C PRO A 73 -13.50 14.23 16.13
N PHE A 74 -12.23 14.20 16.57
CA PHE A 74 -11.42 12.99 16.54
C PHE A 74 -12.09 11.89 17.40
N PRO A 75 -12.06 10.62 16.96
CA PRO A 75 -12.77 9.55 17.65
C PRO A 75 -12.15 9.17 19.01
N ASN A 76 -12.84 8.29 19.72
CA ASN A 76 -12.34 7.66 20.94
C ASN A 76 -11.22 6.64 20.65
N GLN A 77 -10.74 5.98 21.71
CA GLN A 77 -9.59 5.06 21.65
C GLN A 77 -9.89 3.70 21.00
N LEU A 78 -11.16 3.38 20.78
CA LEU A 78 -11.60 2.13 20.18
C LEU A 78 -12.26 2.42 18.84
N LEU A 79 -11.80 1.76 17.79
CA LEU A 79 -12.43 1.81 16.47
C LEU A 79 -12.76 0.40 15.99
N ASP A 80 -13.97 0.21 15.51
CA ASP A 80 -14.42 -1.00 14.87
C ASP A 80 -14.20 -0.87 13.34
N PRO A 81 -13.47 -1.80 12.71
CA PRO A 81 -13.39 -1.89 11.26
C PRO A 81 -14.77 -2.21 10.66
N THR A 82 -15.28 -1.34 9.79
CA THR A 82 -16.65 -1.46 9.25
C THR A 82 -16.70 -1.67 7.76
N ASP A 83 -15.83 -1.00 7.00
CA ASP A 83 -15.88 -0.98 5.54
C ASP A 83 -14.49 -0.90 4.92
N LEU A 84 -14.42 -1.23 3.63
CA LEU A 84 -13.26 -0.96 2.79
C LEU A 84 -13.43 0.40 2.11
N ALA A 85 -12.44 1.29 2.25
CA ALA A 85 -12.47 2.57 1.56
C ALA A 85 -12.39 2.39 0.03
N ASN A 86 -12.85 3.41 -0.70
CA ASN A 86 -12.76 3.42 -2.16
C ASN A 86 -11.28 3.39 -2.64
N GLU A 87 -11.07 2.97 -3.89
CA GLU A 87 -9.70 2.82 -4.44
C GLU A 87 -8.88 4.11 -4.39
N PRO A 88 -9.41 5.31 -4.72
CA PRO A 88 -8.63 6.55 -4.61
C PRO A 88 -8.11 6.82 -3.19
N LEU A 89 -8.92 6.61 -2.14
CA LEU A 89 -8.48 6.78 -0.77
C LEU A 89 -7.38 5.78 -0.39
N ARG A 90 -7.52 4.52 -0.81
CA ARG A 90 -6.49 3.49 -0.59
C ARG A 90 -5.18 3.84 -1.29
N ASN A 91 -5.24 4.24 -2.55
CA ASN A 91 -4.07 4.66 -3.32
C ASN A 91 -3.40 5.89 -2.71
N ALA A 92 -4.16 6.85 -2.17
CA ALA A 92 -3.59 8.00 -1.47
C ALA A 92 -2.80 7.59 -0.23
N ALA A 93 -3.32 6.67 0.59
CA ALA A 93 -2.62 6.14 1.75
C ALA A 93 -1.35 5.36 1.35
N ILE A 94 -1.45 4.47 0.35
CA ILE A 94 -0.32 3.70 -0.19
C ILE A 94 0.78 4.64 -0.70
N TYR A 95 0.44 5.58 -1.59
CA TYR A 95 1.39 6.52 -2.16
C TYR A 95 2.06 7.37 -1.09
N SER A 96 1.28 7.87 -0.12
CA SER A 96 1.81 8.69 0.97
C SER A 96 2.76 7.92 1.89
N LEU A 97 2.52 6.62 2.08
CA LEU A 97 3.43 5.75 2.83
C LEU A 97 4.72 5.50 2.04
N GLU A 98 4.61 5.17 0.76
CA GLU A 98 5.76 4.88 -0.13
C GLU A 98 6.69 6.09 -0.32
N THR A 99 6.14 7.30 -0.39
CA THR A 99 6.93 8.53 -0.52
C THR A 99 7.43 9.08 0.82
N GLY A 100 6.96 8.54 1.94
CA GLY A 100 7.23 9.06 3.29
C GLY A 100 6.48 10.37 3.61
N TYR A 101 5.45 10.71 2.83
CA TYR A 101 4.60 11.88 3.11
C TYR A 101 3.77 11.73 4.38
N VAL A 102 3.49 10.51 4.83
CA VAL A 102 2.87 10.27 6.15
C VAL A 102 3.69 10.93 7.26
N ASP A 103 5.03 10.93 7.16
CA ASP A 103 5.93 11.49 8.18
C ASP A 103 6.32 12.94 7.88
N THR A 104 6.58 13.27 6.62
CA THR A 104 7.19 14.55 6.23
C THR A 104 6.17 15.62 5.83
N ASN A 105 4.97 15.20 5.43
CA ASN A 105 3.94 16.04 4.83
C ASN A 105 2.53 15.63 5.31
N THR A 106 2.41 15.22 6.57
CA THR A 106 1.19 14.67 7.17
C THR A 106 -0.05 15.54 6.95
N TRP A 107 0.11 16.87 6.99
CA TRP A 107 -0.99 17.81 6.72
C TRP A 107 -1.43 17.82 5.25
N ASP A 108 -0.50 17.67 4.31
CA ASP A 108 -0.82 17.55 2.89
C ASP A 108 -1.55 16.24 2.58
N VAL A 109 -1.14 15.15 3.23
CA VAL A 109 -1.84 13.85 3.15
C VAL A 109 -3.28 13.99 3.66
N GLN A 110 -3.50 14.62 4.81
CA GLN A 110 -4.85 14.83 5.33
C GLN A 110 -5.73 15.68 4.39
N LYS A 111 -5.19 16.74 3.79
CA LYS A 111 -5.92 17.55 2.80
C LYS A 111 -6.30 16.74 1.56
N ALA A 112 -5.41 15.87 1.09
CA ALA A 112 -5.70 14.96 -0.02
C ALA A 112 -6.82 13.97 0.35
N ILE A 113 -6.77 13.40 1.55
CA ILE A 113 -7.78 12.45 2.03
C ILE A 113 -9.16 13.10 2.18
N TRP A 114 -9.25 14.31 2.75
CA TRP A 114 -10.53 15.03 2.81
C TRP A 114 -11.07 15.31 1.41
N TYR A 115 -10.23 15.78 0.48
CA TYR A 115 -10.67 16.01 -0.91
C TYR A 115 -11.17 14.72 -1.58
N LEU A 116 -10.49 13.59 -1.40
CA LEU A 116 -10.88 12.31 -1.98
C LEU A 116 -12.11 11.68 -1.30
N SER A 117 -12.40 12.08 -0.05
CA SER A 117 -13.53 11.60 0.74
C SER A 117 -14.82 12.37 0.43
N ASP A 118 -14.77 13.71 0.50
CA ASP A 118 -15.96 14.58 0.42
C ASP A 118 -15.77 15.86 -0.42
N GLU A 119 -14.72 15.91 -1.26
CA GLU A 119 -14.35 17.06 -2.11
C GLU A 119 -13.98 18.33 -1.33
N THR A 120 -13.74 18.24 -0.01
CA THR A 120 -13.35 19.40 0.79
C THR A 120 -12.00 19.97 0.38
N ARG A 121 -11.98 21.30 0.14
CA ARG A 121 -10.76 22.10 0.06
C ARG A 121 -10.82 23.26 1.05
N LEU A 122 -9.72 23.46 1.78
CA LEU A 122 -9.56 24.56 2.71
C LEU A 122 -9.08 25.80 1.95
N GLU A 123 -9.75 26.93 2.16
CA GLU A 123 -9.37 28.21 1.54
C GLU A 123 -7.98 28.66 2.02
N ASP A 124 -7.25 29.35 1.16
CA ASP A 124 -5.93 29.95 1.44
C ASP A 124 -4.83 28.97 1.90
N GLN A 125 -4.97 27.67 1.63
CA GLN A 125 -3.92 26.68 1.87
C GLN A 125 -3.13 26.35 0.60
N ASP A 126 -1.85 26.01 0.75
CA ASP A 126 -1.05 25.41 -0.33
C ASP A 126 -1.51 23.96 -0.53
N TYR A 127 -1.78 23.55 -1.77
CA TYR A 127 -2.20 22.20 -2.12
C TYR A 127 -1.16 21.47 -2.98
N THR A 128 0.05 22.00 -3.16
CA THR A 128 1.02 21.44 -4.11
C THR A 128 1.26 19.93 -3.93
N ILE A 129 1.55 19.48 -2.70
CA ILE A 129 1.77 18.05 -2.41
C ILE A 129 0.45 17.28 -2.32
N ALA A 130 -0.60 17.89 -1.79
CA ALA A 130 -1.92 17.27 -1.73
C ALA A 130 -2.47 16.98 -3.15
N ASP A 131 -2.30 17.89 -4.09
CA ASP A 131 -2.70 17.76 -5.50
C ASP A 131 -1.90 16.65 -6.20
N GLU A 132 -0.61 16.50 -5.88
CA GLU A 132 0.20 15.37 -6.34
C GLU A 132 -0.36 14.03 -5.86
N ILE A 133 -0.70 13.91 -4.57
CA ILE A 133 -1.32 12.71 -3.99
C ILE A 133 -2.68 12.43 -4.65
N ILE A 134 -3.51 13.47 -4.81
CA ILE A 134 -4.83 13.39 -5.46
C ILE A 134 -4.69 12.93 -6.92
N GLU A 135 -3.71 13.46 -7.66
CA GLU A 135 -3.45 13.07 -9.05
C GLU A 135 -3.05 11.60 -9.14
N HIS A 136 -2.12 11.15 -8.29
CA HIS A 136 -1.71 9.75 -8.23
C HIS A 136 -2.89 8.83 -7.88
N ALA A 137 -3.64 9.17 -6.84
CA ALA A 137 -4.80 8.40 -6.38
C ALA A 137 -5.87 8.20 -7.47
N ASN A 138 -6.07 9.21 -8.33
CA ASN A 138 -7.03 9.20 -9.42
C ASN A 138 -6.45 8.71 -10.77
N SER A 139 -5.18 8.28 -10.80
CA SER A 139 -4.52 7.82 -12.04
C SER A 139 -5.06 6.49 -12.59
N GLY A 140 -5.88 5.78 -11.80
CA GLY A 140 -6.39 4.45 -12.13
C GLY A 140 -5.41 3.31 -11.82
N VAL A 141 -4.35 3.59 -11.05
CA VAL A 141 -3.49 2.55 -10.48
C VAL A 141 -4.33 1.63 -9.59
N THR A 142 -4.14 0.32 -9.72
CA THR A 142 -4.77 -0.66 -8.85
C THR A 142 -4.06 -0.65 -7.49
N PRO A 143 -4.78 -0.52 -6.36
CA PRO A 143 -4.18 -0.60 -5.03
C PRO A 143 -3.38 -1.90 -4.84
N VAL A 144 -2.19 -1.80 -4.22
CA VAL A 144 -1.26 -2.93 -4.03
C VAL A 144 -1.82 -4.05 -3.14
N ASP A 145 -2.81 -3.73 -2.32
CA ASP A 145 -3.56 -4.65 -1.46
C ASP A 145 -4.67 -5.42 -2.21
N VAL A 146 -4.87 -5.22 -3.52
CA VAL A 146 -5.70 -6.10 -4.35
C VAL A 146 -4.88 -7.31 -4.80
N VAL A 147 -5.01 -8.42 -4.07
CA VAL A 147 -4.26 -9.67 -4.33
C VAL A 147 -5.22 -10.75 -4.85
N GLU A 148 -4.92 -11.30 -6.04
CA GLU A 148 -5.77 -12.34 -6.64
C GLU A 148 -5.87 -13.58 -5.74
N GLY A 149 -7.11 -13.97 -5.40
CA GLY A 149 -7.40 -15.16 -4.61
C GLY A 149 -7.23 -15.01 -3.10
N VAL A 150 -6.85 -13.84 -2.60
CA VAL A 150 -6.76 -13.55 -1.16
C VAL A 150 -7.83 -12.52 -0.79
N PRO A 151 -8.81 -12.84 0.09
CA PRO A 151 -9.86 -11.90 0.47
C PRO A 151 -9.31 -10.75 1.32
N HIS A 152 -10.01 -9.62 1.34
CA HIS A 152 -9.70 -8.54 2.27
C HIS A 152 -10.19 -8.90 3.69
N MET A 153 -9.50 -8.40 4.71
CA MET A 153 -9.87 -8.58 6.12
C MET A 153 -11.34 -8.19 6.38
N ILE A 154 -11.81 -7.08 5.81
CA ILE A 154 -13.19 -6.60 5.98
C ILE A 154 -14.23 -7.61 5.44
N ASP A 155 -13.92 -8.31 4.34
CA ASP A 155 -14.83 -9.32 3.80
C ASP A 155 -15.01 -10.46 4.82
N LEU A 156 -13.90 -10.89 5.43
CA LEU A 156 -13.90 -11.97 6.43
C LEU A 156 -14.52 -11.56 7.78
N ILE A 157 -14.43 -10.28 8.17
CA ILE A 157 -15.15 -9.74 9.32
C ILE A 157 -16.66 -9.77 9.06
N ASN A 158 -17.08 -9.34 7.88
CA ASN A 158 -18.50 -9.35 7.48
C ASN A 158 -19.09 -10.76 7.38
N GLU A 159 -18.26 -11.76 7.06
CA GLU A 159 -18.62 -13.18 7.09
C GLU A 159 -18.63 -13.78 8.51
N GLY A 160 -18.11 -13.07 9.50
CA GLY A 160 -18.02 -13.53 10.89
C GLY A 160 -16.93 -14.59 11.13
N VAL A 161 -15.93 -14.68 10.25
CA VAL A 161 -14.80 -15.61 10.41
C VAL A 161 -13.60 -14.96 11.09
N LEU A 162 -13.51 -13.62 11.04
CA LEU A 162 -12.57 -12.81 11.81
C LEU A 162 -13.32 -11.85 12.75
N GLU A 163 -12.71 -11.55 13.88
CA GLU A 163 -13.03 -10.39 14.71
C GLU A 163 -11.84 -9.42 14.66
N ALA A 164 -12.10 -8.11 14.60
CA ALA A 164 -11.03 -7.12 14.65
C ALA A 164 -11.47 -5.84 15.37
N GLN A 165 -10.51 -5.19 16.02
CA GLN A 165 -10.70 -3.90 16.68
C GLN A 165 -9.39 -3.12 16.68
N VAL A 166 -9.46 -1.81 16.48
CA VAL A 166 -8.33 -0.91 16.73
C VAL A 166 -8.40 -0.45 18.18
N ASN A 167 -7.35 -0.74 18.94
CA ASN A 167 -7.20 -0.37 20.33
C ASN A 167 -6.20 0.78 20.50
N ASP A 168 -6.31 1.46 21.64
CA ASP A 168 -5.41 2.53 22.08
C ASP A 168 -5.20 3.62 21.01
N PHE A 169 -6.24 3.90 20.21
CA PHE A 169 -6.16 4.85 19.13
C PHE A 169 -6.08 6.27 19.67
N VAL A 170 -5.00 6.97 19.36
CA VAL A 170 -4.72 8.31 19.88
C VAL A 170 -4.29 9.24 18.77
N ASN A 171 -4.61 10.52 18.93
CA ASN A 171 -4.08 11.56 18.07
C ASN A 171 -2.56 11.68 18.29
N ILE A 172 -1.80 11.60 17.21
CA ILE A 172 -0.33 11.73 17.23
C ILE A 172 0.16 13.01 16.53
N ALA A 173 -0.76 13.84 16.05
CA ALA A 173 -0.51 15.15 15.44
C ALA A 173 -1.33 16.26 16.15
N GLU A 174 -1.16 16.39 17.46
CA GLU A 174 -1.86 17.38 18.28
C GLU A 174 -1.63 18.83 17.83
N ASP A 175 -0.42 19.12 17.36
CA ASP A 175 -0.01 20.44 16.87
C ASP A 175 -0.60 20.80 15.50
N LEU A 176 -1.08 19.81 14.75
CA LEU A 176 -1.64 20.00 13.42
C LEU A 176 -3.18 20.02 13.40
N GLY A 177 -3.85 19.57 14.47
CA GLY A 177 -5.31 19.76 14.64
C GLY A 177 -6.14 18.48 14.72
N SER A 178 -5.62 17.43 15.34
CA SER A 178 -6.37 16.20 15.67
C SER A 178 -7.03 15.53 14.46
N PHE A 179 -6.23 15.23 13.45
CA PHE A 179 -6.68 14.56 12.23
C PHE A 179 -5.90 13.27 11.91
N PHE A 180 -4.77 13.06 12.58
CA PHE A 180 -3.87 11.95 12.33
C PHE A 180 -3.64 11.18 13.63
N GLY A 181 -3.90 9.89 13.59
CA GLY A 181 -3.82 9.02 14.75
C GLY A 181 -2.98 7.78 14.54
N GLY A 182 -2.64 7.13 15.64
CA GLY A 182 -2.03 5.82 15.66
C GLY A 182 -2.65 4.93 16.73
N GLY A 183 -2.62 3.62 16.51
CA GLY A 183 -3.10 2.62 17.46
C GLY A 183 -2.68 1.21 17.05
N THR A 184 -3.35 0.21 17.61
CA THR A 184 -3.04 -1.20 17.34
C THR A 184 -4.29 -1.91 16.83
N LEU A 185 -4.25 -2.38 15.59
CA LEU A 185 -5.28 -3.26 15.04
C LEU A 185 -5.03 -4.69 15.54
N VAL A 186 -5.96 -5.20 16.34
CA VAL A 186 -5.96 -6.58 16.84
C VAL A 186 -6.94 -7.37 15.99
N ILE A 187 -6.49 -8.50 15.44
CA ILE A 187 -7.29 -9.37 14.58
C ILE A 187 -7.25 -10.78 15.16
N THR A 188 -8.41 -11.41 15.30
CA THR A 188 -8.55 -12.78 15.81
C THR A 188 -9.29 -13.64 14.81
N ASN A 189 -8.75 -14.81 14.51
CA ASN A 189 -9.47 -15.82 13.74
C ASN A 189 -10.42 -16.60 14.66
N VAL A 190 -11.72 -16.37 14.51
CA VAL A 190 -12.77 -17.01 15.31
C VAL A 190 -13.38 -18.25 14.65
N SER A 191 -12.89 -18.60 13.45
CA SER A 191 -13.30 -19.80 12.73
C SER A 191 -12.55 -21.06 13.18
N GLU A 192 -13.01 -22.22 12.70
CA GLU A 192 -12.35 -23.52 12.90
C GLU A 192 -11.28 -23.84 11.83
N GLU A 193 -11.08 -22.95 10.85
CA GLU A 193 -10.15 -23.13 9.73
C GLU A 193 -9.07 -22.06 9.74
N ALA A 194 -7.91 -22.34 9.13
CA ALA A 194 -6.87 -21.33 8.95
C ALA A 194 -7.35 -20.28 7.94
N GLN A 195 -7.17 -19.00 8.27
CA GLN A 195 -7.59 -17.89 7.43
C GLN A 195 -6.36 -17.15 6.89
N GLN A 196 -6.35 -16.89 5.58
CA GLN A 196 -5.38 -16.02 4.92
C GLN A 196 -6.11 -14.83 4.31
N PHE A 197 -5.62 -13.62 4.57
CA PHE A 197 -6.30 -12.39 4.17
C PHE A 197 -5.32 -11.22 4.00
N VAL A 198 -5.76 -10.20 3.26
CA VAL A 198 -5.05 -8.92 3.12
C VAL A 198 -5.57 -7.90 4.13
N VAL A 199 -4.67 -7.25 4.86
CA VAL A 199 -4.97 -6.05 5.65
C VAL A 199 -4.82 -4.84 4.73
N SER A 200 -5.94 -4.22 4.41
CA SER A 200 -6.01 -3.15 3.41
C SER A 200 -5.38 -1.85 3.87
N TYR A 201 -4.79 -1.10 2.95
CA TYR A 201 -4.29 0.27 3.17
C TYR A 201 -5.43 1.29 3.08
N GLY A 202 -6.52 1.05 3.79
CA GLY A 202 -7.72 1.89 3.75
C GLY A 202 -8.94 1.17 4.29
N THR A 203 -8.85 0.72 5.53
CA THR A 203 -9.97 0.20 6.29
C THR A 203 -10.70 1.35 6.99
N VAL A 204 -12.03 1.44 6.88
CA VAL A 204 -12.81 2.46 7.57
C VAL A 204 -13.03 2.02 9.02
N GLY A 205 -12.41 2.72 9.96
CA GLY A 205 -12.63 2.58 11.39
C GLY A 205 -13.68 3.57 11.89
N GLN A 206 -14.65 3.10 12.66
CA GLN A 206 -15.68 3.93 13.30
C GLN A 206 -15.66 3.68 14.81
N ASP A 207 -15.93 4.70 15.62
CA ASP A 207 -16.18 4.45 17.04
C ASP A 207 -17.66 4.16 17.31
N ASP A 208 -17.95 3.78 18.55
CA ASP A 208 -19.30 3.45 19.03
C ASP A 208 -20.26 4.66 19.06
N SER A 209 -19.74 5.87 18.83
CA SER A 209 -20.47 7.13 18.87
C SER A 209 -20.94 7.50 17.46
N GLU A 210 -21.75 6.62 16.86
CA GLU A 210 -22.23 6.71 15.47
C GLU A 210 -22.62 8.14 15.05
N GLY A 211 -21.90 8.67 14.06
CA GLY A 211 -22.17 9.97 13.44
C GLY A 211 -21.82 11.20 14.29
N VAL A 212 -21.23 11.02 15.47
CA VAL A 212 -20.73 12.12 16.31
C VAL A 212 -19.27 12.41 15.98
N ASN A 213 -18.46 11.36 15.83
CA ASN A 213 -17.02 11.46 15.60
C ASN A 213 -16.64 11.15 14.15
N GLN A 214 -15.43 11.55 13.74
CA GLN A 214 -14.92 11.26 12.41
C GLN A 214 -14.64 9.77 12.22
N ASN A 215 -15.02 9.24 11.06
CA ASN A 215 -14.51 7.96 10.61
C ASN A 215 -13.02 8.10 10.27
N MET A 216 -12.27 7.03 10.41
CA MET A 216 -10.83 7.00 10.16
C MET A 216 -10.50 6.09 8.99
N LEU A 217 -9.63 6.55 8.09
CA LEU A 217 -8.96 5.74 7.08
C LEU A 217 -7.75 5.07 7.74
N ILE A 218 -7.92 3.83 8.19
CA ILE A 218 -6.91 3.04 8.90
C ILE A 218 -6.05 2.23 7.90
N PHE A 219 -4.74 2.23 8.12
CA PHE A 219 -3.79 1.47 7.32
C PHE A 219 -2.58 1.02 8.17
N PRO A 220 -1.91 -0.10 7.83
CA PRO A 220 -0.69 -0.54 8.51
C PRO A 220 0.39 0.56 8.48
N SER A 221 0.99 0.87 9.63
CA SER A 221 2.04 1.88 9.73
C SER A 221 3.41 1.39 9.29
N GLU A 222 3.60 0.07 9.25
CA GLU A 222 4.84 -0.60 8.88
C GLU A 222 4.60 -1.55 7.70
N PRO A 223 5.62 -1.81 6.87
CA PRO A 223 5.53 -2.85 5.87
C PRO A 223 5.24 -4.19 6.55
N ALA A 224 4.61 -5.10 5.79
CA ALA A 224 4.33 -6.45 6.27
C ALA A 224 5.60 -7.06 6.90
N PRO A 225 5.51 -7.63 8.12
CA PRO A 225 6.65 -8.36 8.67
C PRO A 225 7.06 -9.42 7.65
N GLU A 226 8.36 -9.61 7.48
CA GLU A 226 8.86 -10.69 6.62
C GLU A 226 8.20 -11.98 7.08
N GLN A 227 7.25 -12.48 6.28
CA GLN A 227 6.56 -13.71 6.59
C GLN A 227 7.66 -14.77 6.78
N PRO A 228 7.68 -15.49 7.92
CA PRO A 228 8.66 -16.53 8.10
C PRO A 228 8.53 -17.42 6.88
N THR A 229 9.59 -17.48 6.08
CA THR A 229 9.67 -18.38 4.94
C THR A 229 9.65 -19.76 5.58
N THR A 230 8.45 -20.25 5.89
CA THR A 230 8.22 -21.62 6.29
C THR A 230 8.76 -22.33 5.08
N MET A 231 9.94 -22.93 5.25
CA MET A 231 10.57 -23.71 4.22
C MET A 231 9.47 -24.69 3.84
N GLN A 232 8.88 -24.48 2.66
CA GLN A 232 8.04 -25.47 2.03
C GLN A 232 9.01 -26.62 1.88
N GLU A 233 9.02 -27.49 2.89
CA GLU A 233 9.60 -28.81 2.81
C GLU A 233 8.82 -29.39 1.65
N THR A 234 9.43 -29.31 0.47
CA THR A 234 8.94 -29.94 -0.72
C THR A 234 8.92 -31.39 -0.30
N VAL A 235 7.75 -31.86 0.14
CA VAL A 235 7.49 -33.26 0.41
C VAL A 235 7.64 -33.89 -0.97
N THR A 236 8.89 -34.20 -1.29
CA THR A 236 9.27 -34.94 -2.46
C THR A 236 8.64 -36.28 -2.19
N THR A 237 7.43 -36.44 -2.74
CA THR A 237 6.71 -37.70 -2.68
C THR A 237 7.59 -38.63 -3.50
N GLU A 238 8.53 -39.31 -2.84
CA GLU A 238 9.25 -40.42 -3.43
C GLU A 238 8.17 -41.42 -3.82
N VAL A 239 7.84 -41.45 -5.12
CA VAL A 239 7.00 -42.49 -5.68
C VAL A 239 7.70 -43.80 -5.33
N PRO A 240 7.11 -44.67 -4.50
CA PRO A 240 7.70 -45.97 -4.23
C PRO A 240 7.75 -46.70 -5.57
N THR A 241 8.94 -46.76 -6.16
CA THR A 241 9.24 -47.58 -7.34
C THR A 241 9.15 -49.03 -6.89
N THR A 242 7.93 -49.53 -6.84
CA THR A 242 7.65 -50.95 -6.62
C THR A 242 8.10 -51.67 -7.88
N GLY A 243 9.24 -52.34 -7.77
CA GLY A 243 9.74 -53.23 -8.81
C GLY A 243 8.73 -54.34 -9.08
N ALA A 244 7.91 -54.16 -10.11
CA ALA A 244 7.17 -55.24 -10.75
C ALA A 244 7.96 -55.70 -11.98
N LEU A 245 8.68 -56.81 -11.77
CA LEU A 245 9.28 -57.63 -12.81
C LEU A 245 8.17 -58.37 -13.59
N LEU A 246 8.31 -58.38 -14.93
CA LEU A 246 7.71 -59.27 -15.97
C LEU A 246 6.39 -58.81 -16.66
N PRO A 247 6.08 -59.34 -17.86
CA PRO A 247 6.83 -59.33 -19.13
C PRO A 247 5.98 -58.73 -20.29
N PRO A 248 6.52 -58.56 -21.51
CA PRO A 248 5.77 -57.98 -22.63
C PRO A 248 5.00 -59.05 -23.40
N ALA A 249 3.68 -58.93 -23.53
CA ALA A 249 2.93 -59.43 -24.69
C ALA A 249 1.46 -59.02 -24.62
N GLY A 250 1.11 -58.13 -25.55
CA GLY A 250 -0.18 -57.93 -26.22
C GLY A 250 -1.47 -58.39 -25.54
N PHE A 251 -2.37 -57.43 -25.33
CA PHE A 251 -3.78 -57.61 -25.69
C PHE A 251 -4.36 -56.27 -26.18
N ALA A 252 -4.66 -56.23 -27.47
CA ALA A 252 -5.58 -55.26 -28.05
C ALA A 252 -7.01 -55.76 -27.82
N VAL A 253 -7.86 -55.00 -27.11
CA VAL A 253 -9.34 -55.03 -27.18
C VAL A 253 -9.82 -53.65 -26.67
N LEU A 254 -10.25 -52.68 -27.49
CA LEU A 254 -11.58 -52.47 -28.12
C LEU A 254 -12.77 -52.35 -27.15
N ALA A 255 -13.32 -51.14 -26.95
CA ALA A 255 -14.76 -50.80 -26.78
C ALA A 255 -14.90 -49.36 -26.25
N LEU A 256 -15.39 -48.38 -27.02
CA LEU A 256 -16.79 -48.07 -27.35
C LEU A 256 -17.57 -47.32 -26.24
N ILE A 257 -17.88 -46.07 -26.56
CA ILE A 257 -19.19 -45.39 -26.41
C ILE A 257 -19.82 -45.32 -25.02
N GLY A 258 -20.07 -44.07 -24.57
CA GLY A 258 -21.02 -43.76 -23.52
C GLY A 258 -21.34 -42.27 -23.43
N VAL A 259 -22.16 -41.78 -24.36
CA VAL A 259 -22.86 -40.49 -24.25
C VAL A 259 -23.81 -40.52 -23.05
N ALA A 260 -23.76 -39.52 -22.18
CA ALA A 260 -24.84 -39.21 -21.25
C ALA A 260 -25.18 -37.72 -21.31
N VAL A 261 -26.24 -37.45 -22.06
CA VAL A 261 -27.06 -36.24 -22.04
C VAL A 261 -27.72 -36.13 -20.67
N VAL A 262 -27.63 -34.96 -20.02
CA VAL A 262 -28.59 -34.54 -18.99
C VAL A 262 -29.21 -33.23 -19.42
N LEU A 263 -30.45 -33.34 -19.90
CA LEU A 263 -31.36 -32.28 -20.29
C LEU A 263 -32.68 -32.60 -19.58
N ALA A 264 -33.02 -31.83 -18.53
CA ALA A 264 -34.36 -31.67 -17.92
C ALA A 264 -34.17 -30.96 -16.56
N GLY A 265 -34.96 -29.99 -16.11
CA GLY A 265 -36.18 -29.34 -16.57
C GLY A 265 -36.38 -28.09 -15.69
N LEU A 266 -36.86 -26.96 -16.19
CA LEU A 266 -38.27 -26.57 -16.40
C LEU A 266 -39.09 -26.27 -15.12
N ALA A 267 -39.88 -25.20 -15.23
CA ALA A 267 -40.94 -24.68 -14.34
C ALA A 267 -40.48 -23.70 -13.23
N ALA A 268 -40.57 -22.37 -13.43
CA ALA A 268 -41.75 -21.49 -13.49
C ALA A 268 -42.44 -21.27 -12.13
N THR A 269 -42.29 -20.08 -11.56
CA THR A 269 -43.36 -19.40 -10.80
C THR A 269 -43.26 -17.89 -10.93
N ARG A 270 -44.13 -17.40 -11.80
CA ARG A 270 -44.62 -16.04 -11.93
C ARG A 270 -45.40 -15.67 -10.66
N THR A 271 -44.93 -14.72 -9.85
CA THR A 271 -45.80 -14.06 -8.86
C THR A 271 -45.88 -12.57 -9.16
N ARG A 272 -47.12 -12.15 -9.39
CA ARG A 272 -47.58 -10.85 -9.84
C ARG A 272 -48.27 -10.18 -8.65
N ARG A 273 -48.22 -8.84 -8.59
CA ARG A 273 -48.97 -7.89 -7.71
C ARG A 273 -48.27 -7.60 -6.37
N ARG A 274 -48.21 -6.34 -5.92
CA ARG A 274 -49.33 -5.38 -5.84
C ARG A 274 -48.87 -3.89 -5.87
N PRO A 275 -49.70 -2.96 -6.40
CA PRO A 275 -49.46 -1.52 -6.37
C PRO A 275 -50.00 -0.83 -5.10
N THR A 276 -49.51 0.41 -4.87
CA THR A 276 -50.13 1.59 -4.21
C THR A 276 -50.70 1.48 -2.79
N ASN A 277 -50.21 2.37 -1.91
CA ASN A 277 -50.94 3.40 -1.14
C ASN A 277 -49.87 4.32 -0.49
N ALA A 278 -49.81 5.62 -0.79
CA ALA A 278 -50.58 6.72 -0.18
C ALA A 278 -50.34 6.86 1.34
N VAL A 279 -49.46 7.78 1.77
CA VAL A 279 -49.75 9.11 2.34
C VAL A 279 -48.55 10.02 2.03
#